data_AF-A0A7C1LJB9-F1
#
_entry.id   AF-A0A7C1LJB9-F1
#
_cell.length_a   1.000
_cell.length_b   1.000
_cell.length_c   1.000
_cell.angle_alpha   90.00
_cell.angle_beta   90.00
_cell.angle_gamma   90.00
#
_symmetry.space_group_name_H-M   'P 1'
#
loop_
_entity.id
_entity.type
_entity.pdbx_description
1 polymer ?
#
loop_
_entity_poly.entity_id
_entity_poly.type
_entity_poly.pdbx_seq_one_letter_code
_entity_poly.pdbx_strand_id
1 'polypeptide(L)'
;MQTAESKDAILEKAKVEEKAYNWVEAVKLYEQVAESFLGKKSIETTMETYIILGHAYSRAARITEATEEYKGQHENAIKAYTKVMDLFKQVKNKAKYHIELIIK
;
A
#
# COMPACT_ATOMS: atom_id res chain seq x y z
N MET A 1 15.97 -6.10 -14.48
CA MET A 1 15.63 -4.67 -14.39
C MET A 1 14.14 -4.54 -14.71
N GLN A 2 13.25 -4.61 -13.73
CA GLN A 2 11.82 -4.37 -13.96
C GLN A 2 11.63 -2.85 -14.09
N THR A 3 11.25 -2.38 -15.28
CA THR A 3 11.15 -0.96 -15.66
C THR A 3 9.92 -0.29 -15.04
N ALA A 4 9.92 1.05 -15.00
CA ALA A 4 8.78 1.84 -14.53
C ALA A 4 7.49 1.57 -15.33
N GLU A 5 7.62 1.24 -16.63
CA GLU A 5 6.51 0.85 -17.49
C GLU A 5 5.83 -0.45 -17.01
N SER A 6 6.58 -1.37 -16.41
CA SER A 6 6.02 -2.61 -15.87
C SER A 6 5.15 -2.37 -14.64
N LYS A 7 5.52 -1.44 -13.74
CA LYS A 7 4.73 -1.18 -12.51
C LYS A 7 3.44 -0.43 -12.80
N ASP A 8 3.46 0.52 -13.72
CA ASP A 8 2.29 1.33 -14.04
C ASP A 8 1.27 0.46 -14.78
N ALA A 9 1.73 -0.45 -15.64
CA ALA A 9 0.88 -1.48 -16.24
C ALA A 9 0.28 -2.45 -15.20
N ILE A 10 1.04 -2.89 -14.20
CA ILE A 10 0.52 -3.74 -13.11
C ILE A 10 -0.50 -2.96 -12.27
N LEU A 11 -0.24 -1.69 -11.98
CA LEU A 11 -1.16 -0.82 -11.24
C LEU A 11 -2.48 -0.63 -11.98
N GLU A 12 -2.44 -0.38 -13.29
CA GLU A 12 -3.67 -0.28 -14.08
C GLU A 12 -4.44 -1.60 -14.13
N LYS A 13 -3.75 -2.74 -14.23
CA LYS A 13 -4.40 -4.06 -14.10
C LYS A 13 -5.05 -4.23 -12.74
N ALA A 14 -4.37 -3.85 -11.65
CA ALA A 14 -4.92 -3.94 -10.30
C ALA A 14 -6.22 -3.12 -10.17
N LYS A 15 -6.24 -1.91 -10.74
CA LYS A 15 -7.44 -1.04 -10.78
C LYS A 15 -8.57 -1.64 -11.61
N VAL A 16 -8.27 -2.35 -12.70
CA VAL A 16 -9.27 -3.06 -13.51
C VAL A 16 -9.90 -4.17 -12.69
N GLU A 17 -9.10 -5.00 -12.00
CA GLU A 17 -9.61 -6.05 -11.13
C GLU A 17 -10.41 -5.49 -9.95
N GLU A 18 -9.97 -4.40 -9.34
CA GLU A 18 -10.71 -3.68 -8.30
C GLU A 18 -12.08 -3.21 -8.79
N LYS A 19 -12.16 -2.59 -9.97
CA LYS A 19 -13.44 -2.16 -10.58
C LYS A 19 -14.36 -3.33 -10.91
N ALA A 20 -13.78 -4.50 -11.19
CA ALA A 20 -14.51 -5.74 -11.42
C ALA A 20 -14.90 -6.46 -10.11
N TYR A 21 -14.56 -5.90 -8.94
CA TYR A 21 -14.73 -6.53 -7.61
C TYR A 21 -13.93 -7.84 -7.43
N ASN A 22 -12.91 -8.07 -8.26
CA ASN A 22 -12.00 -9.20 -8.16
C ASN A 22 -10.90 -8.93 -7.12
N TRP A 23 -11.30 -8.71 -5.87
CA TRP A 23 -10.44 -8.20 -4.82
C TRP A 23 -9.22 -9.08 -4.52
N VAL A 24 -9.36 -10.40 -4.63
CA VAL A 24 -8.24 -11.35 -4.42
C VAL A 24 -7.13 -11.13 -5.46
N GLU A 25 -7.49 -10.91 -6.72
CA GLU A 25 -6.51 -10.67 -7.78
C GLU A 25 -5.96 -9.24 -7.71
N ALA A 26 -6.81 -8.26 -7.41
CA ALA A 26 -6.38 -6.89 -7.16
C ALA A 26 -5.33 -6.81 -6.06
N VAL A 27 -5.50 -7.55 -4.95
CA VAL A 27 -4.52 -7.64 -3.86
C VAL A 27 -3.16 -8.11 -4.37
N LYS A 28 -3.09 -9.22 -5.12
CA LYS A 28 -1.81 -9.75 -5.63
C LYS A 28 -1.07 -8.75 -6.52
N LEU A 29 -1.82 -8.01 -7.34
CA LEU A 29 -1.25 -6.99 -8.22
C LEU A 29 -0.79 -5.77 -7.41
N TYR A 30 -1.56 -5.33 -6.41
CA TYR A 30 -1.16 -4.24 -5.52
C TYR A 30 0.04 -4.60 -4.64
N GLU A 31 0.20 -5.86 -4.21
CA GLU A 31 1.40 -6.35 -3.52
C GLU A 31 2.65 -6.17 -4.39
N GLN A 32 2.60 -6.60 -5.65
CA GLN A 32 3.71 -6.43 -6.60
C GLN A 32 4.08 -4.96 -6.79
N VAL A 33 3.06 -4.08 -6.86
CA VAL A 33 3.27 -2.63 -6.95
C VAL A 33 3.94 -2.11 -5.68
N ALA A 34 3.48 -2.52 -4.50
CA ALA A 34 4.04 -2.12 -3.21
C ALA A 34 5.50 -2.55 -3.04
N GLU A 35 5.84 -3.79 -3.41
CA GLU A 35 7.21 -4.32 -3.39
C GLU A 35 8.15 -3.47 -4.28
N SER A 36 7.64 -3.00 -5.43
CA SER A 36 8.42 -2.16 -6.34
C SER A 36 8.80 -0.78 -5.76
N PHE A 37 8.15 -0.35 -4.67
CA PHE A 37 8.42 0.90 -3.98
C PHE A 37 9.38 0.75 -2.80
N LEU A 38 9.74 -0.48 -2.40
CA LEU A 38 10.75 -0.72 -1.39
C LEU A 38 12.09 -0.11 -1.85
N GLY A 39 12.56 0.89 -1.10
CA GLY A 39 13.83 1.59 -1.37
C GLY A 39 13.75 2.82 -2.29
N LYS A 40 12.55 3.23 -2.76
CA LYS A 40 12.39 4.44 -3.57
C LYS A 40 12.17 5.71 -2.73
N LYS A 41 12.55 6.86 -3.29
CA LYS A 41 12.56 8.17 -2.60
C LYS A 41 11.18 8.79 -2.32
N SER A 42 10.11 8.37 -3.00
CA SER A 42 8.79 8.99 -2.84
C SER A 42 8.01 8.35 -1.68
N ILE A 43 8.04 9.00 -0.52
CA ILE A 43 7.26 8.58 0.66
C ILE A 43 5.75 8.69 0.38
N GLU A 44 5.32 9.72 -0.36
CA GLU A 44 3.91 9.94 -0.71
C GLU A 44 3.34 8.80 -1.54
N THR A 45 3.98 8.47 -2.67
CA THR A 45 3.56 7.35 -3.54
C THR A 45 3.57 6.02 -2.80
N THR A 46 4.53 5.83 -1.88
CA THR A 46 4.57 4.65 -1.02
C THR A 46 3.35 4.60 -0.09
N MET A 47 3.02 5.71 0.57
CA MET A 47 1.83 5.79 1.44
C MET A 47 0.54 5.52 0.67
N GLU A 48 0.35 6.15 -0.50
CA GLU A 48 -0.83 5.94 -1.35
C GLU A 48 -1.00 4.46 -1.74
N THR A 49 0.10 3.81 -2.14
CA THR A 49 0.08 2.39 -2.51
C THR A 49 -0.34 1.50 -1.34
N TYR A 50 0.23 1.72 -0.15
CA TYR A 50 -0.14 0.93 1.03
C TYR A 50 -1.56 1.22 1.54
N ILE A 51 -2.11 2.43 1.32
CA ILE A 51 -3.52 2.73 1.61
C ILE A 51 -4.43 1.88 0.71
N ILE A 52 -4.16 1.87 -0.61
CA ILE A 52 -4.94 1.10 -1.58
C ILE A 52 -4.83 -0.40 -1.27
N LEU A 53 -3.62 -0.90 -1.00
CA LEU A 53 -3.40 -2.29 -0.64
C LEU A 53 -4.15 -2.69 0.64
N GLY A 54 -4.12 -1.86 1.70
CA GLY A 54 -4.87 -2.11 2.92
C GLY A 54 -6.39 -2.14 2.70
N HIS A 55 -6.89 -1.28 1.81
CA HIS A 55 -8.30 -1.29 1.42
C HIS A 55 -8.65 -2.55 0.63
N ALA A 56 -7.83 -2.94 -0.34
CA ALA A 56 -8.01 -4.14 -1.14
C ALA A 56 -8.03 -5.41 -0.27
N TYR A 57 -7.11 -5.55 0.68
CA TYR A 57 -7.12 -6.64 1.67
C TYR A 57 -8.41 -6.66 2.49
N SER A 58 -8.87 -5.51 2.97
CA SER A 58 -10.13 -5.40 3.73
C SER A 58 -11.34 -5.83 2.91
N ARG A 59 -11.33 -5.56 1.60
CA ARG A 59 -12.37 -5.98 0.66
C ARG A 59 -12.28 -7.46 0.32
N ALA A 60 -11.08 -7.99 0.11
CA ALA A 60 -10.84 -9.41 -0.11
C ALA A 60 -11.32 -10.24 1.08
N ALA A 61 -11.04 -9.81 2.31
CA ALA A 61 -11.54 -10.48 3.52
C ALA A 61 -13.07 -10.63 3.53
N ARG A 62 -13.82 -9.63 3.04
CA ARG A 62 -15.29 -9.67 3.04
C ARG A 62 -15.89 -10.70 2.09
N ILE A 63 -15.13 -11.16 1.11
CA ILE A 63 -15.58 -12.14 0.11
C ILE A 63 -14.97 -13.53 0.32
N THR A 64 -14.06 -13.70 1.28
CA THR A 64 -13.50 -15.00 1.66
C THR A 64 -14.42 -15.72 2.63
N GLU A 65 -14.74 -16.99 2.33
CA GLU A 65 -15.58 -17.84 3.19
C GLU A 65 -14.75 -18.59 4.25
N ALA A 66 -13.48 -18.88 3.96
CA ALA A 66 -12.60 -19.59 4.86
C ALA A 66 -12.11 -18.69 6.00
N THR A 67 -12.36 -19.11 7.25
CA THR A 67 -12.01 -18.34 8.47
C THR A 67 -10.53 -17.94 8.54
N GLU A 68 -9.62 -18.82 8.12
CA GLU A 68 -8.17 -18.54 8.18
C GLU A 68 -7.75 -17.55 7.10
N GLU A 69 -8.31 -17.64 5.89
CA GLU A 69 -8.08 -16.66 4.83
C GLU A 69 -8.64 -15.30 5.24
N TYR A 70 -9.87 -15.26 5.78
CA TYR A 70 -10.46 -14.04 6.32
C TYR A 70 -9.55 -13.33 7.34
N LYS A 71 -9.04 -14.08 8.33
CA LYS A 71 -8.11 -13.54 9.33
C LYS A 71 -6.82 -13.05 8.69
N GLY A 72 -6.22 -13.84 7.81
CA GLY A 72 -5.00 -13.47 7.10
C GLY A 72 -5.13 -12.18 6.31
N GLN A 73 -6.24 -12.02 5.57
CA GLN A 73 -6.53 -10.79 4.83
C GLN A 73 -6.69 -9.58 5.78
N HIS A 74 -7.37 -9.74 6.91
CA HIS A 74 -7.49 -8.67 7.91
C HIS A 74 -6.16 -8.29 8.57
N GLU A 75 -5.33 -9.26 8.92
CA GLU A 75 -3.99 -9.00 9.45
C GLU A 75 -3.13 -8.25 8.44
N ASN A 76 -3.22 -8.60 7.16
CA ASN A 76 -2.48 -7.93 6.10
C ASN A 76 -2.99 -6.50 5.87
N ALA A 77 -4.30 -6.25 5.95
CA ALA A 77 -4.86 -4.90 5.95
C ALA A 77 -4.29 -4.06 7.11
N ILE A 78 -4.27 -4.61 8.33
CA ILE A 78 -3.72 -3.94 9.53
C ILE A 78 -2.24 -3.60 9.33
N LYS A 79 -1.44 -4.55 8.80
CA LYS A 79 -0.02 -4.32 8.50
C LYS A 79 0.16 -3.19 7.49
N ALA A 80 -0.63 -3.16 6.42
CA ALA A 80 -0.56 -2.13 5.39
C ALA A 80 -0.88 -0.74 5.96
N TYR A 81 -1.97 -0.59 6.73
CA TYR A 81 -2.31 0.69 7.35
C TYR A 81 -1.32 1.12 8.44
N THR A 82 -0.77 0.17 9.20
CA THR A 82 0.28 0.45 10.19
C THR A 82 1.52 1.03 9.51
N LYS A 83 1.93 0.48 8.36
CA LYS A 83 3.04 1.00 7.56
C LYS A 83 2.80 2.47 7.15
N VAL A 84 1.58 2.79 6.73
CA VAL A 84 1.18 4.17 6.38
C VAL A 84 1.31 5.09 7.60
N MET A 85 0.79 4.68 8.76
CA MET A 85 0.89 5.46 10.00
C MET A 85 2.35 5.75 10.39
N ASP A 86 3.24 4.77 10.25
CA ASP A 86 4.65 4.96 10.58
C ASP A 86 5.37 5.88 9.59
N LEU A 87 5.01 5.84 8.31
CA LEU A 87 5.51 6.79 7.31
C LEU A 87 5.03 8.22 7.60
N PHE A 88 3.76 8.41 7.98
CA PHE A 88 3.25 9.72 8.40
C PHE A 88 4.00 10.29 9.60
N LYS A 89 4.27 9.47 10.63
CA LYS A 89 5.07 9.89 11.79
C LYS A 89 6.47 10.32 11.37
N GLN A 90 7.12 9.59 10.47
CA GLN A 90 8.46 9.93 9.96
C GLN A 90 8.46 11.27 9.21
N VAL A 91 7.48 11.53 8.34
CA VAL A 91 7.36 12.81 7.61
C VAL A 91 7.17 13.97 8.58
N LYS A 92 6.24 13.83 9.54
CA LYS A 92 5.99 14.85 10.57
C LYS A 92 7.23 15.18 11.39
N ASN A 93 7.98 14.16 11.81
CA ASN A 93 9.21 14.34 12.59
C ASN A 93 10.30 15.04 11.78
N LYS A 94 10.46 14.72 10.49
CA LYS A 94 11.41 15.41 9.60
C LYS A 94 11.05 16.89 9.40
N ALA A 95 9.79 17.20 9.16
CA ALA A 95 9.32 18.57 9.01
C ALA A 95 9.58 19.40 10.29
N LYS A 96 9.29 18.82 11.47
CA LYS A 96 9.56 19.44 12.77
C LYS A 96 11.06 19.77 12.94
N TYR A 97 11.94 18.81 12.67
CA TYR A 97 13.40 19.01 12.77
C TYR A 97 13.92 20.10 11.83
N HIS A 98 13.38 20.16 10.60
CA HIS A 98 13.79 21.18 9.63
C HIS A 98 13.42 22.61 10.08
N ILE A 99 12.24 22.79 10.67
CA ILE A 99 11.80 24.08 11.21
C ILE A 99 12.70 24.51 12.39
N GLU A 100 13.04 23.58 13.29
CA GLU A 100 13.93 23.87 14.43
C GLU A 100 15.35 24.30 14.02
N LEU A 101 15.82 23.87 12.84
CA LEU A 101 17.12 24.30 12.29
C LEU A 101 17.08 25.70 11.67
N ILE A 102 15.94 26.14 11.12
CA ILE A 102 15.79 27.45 10.47
C ILE A 102 15.64 28.58 11.49
N ILE A 103 15.10 28.28 12.68
CA ILE A 103 14.79 29.28 13.72
C ILE A 103 15.99 29.56 14.66
N LYS A 104 17.12 28.87 14.49
CA LYS A 104 18.38 29.12 15.21
C LYS A 104 19.28 30.08 14.45
#